data_AF-A0A6A7BXV4-F1
#
_entry.id   AF-A0A6A7BXV4-F1
#
_cell.length_a   1.000
_cell.length_b   1.000
_cell.length_c   1.000
_cell.angle_alpha   90.00
_cell.angle_beta   90.00
_cell.angle_gamma   90.00
#
_symmetry.space_group_name_H-M   'P 1'
#
loop_
_entity.id
_entity.type
_entity.pdbx_description
1 polymer ?
#
loop_
_entity_poly.entity_id
_entity_poly.type
_entity_poly.pdbx_seq_one_letter_code
_entity_poly.pdbx_strand_id
1 'polypeptide(L)'
;MGIKTWAQVAAVANREYKFPAKLTRQLTVNCTDTADDMKNRSEVDILAAVNSWKAIRGVRAVRKLPSGDVNVVFEEIKWETYNSDKSWVTKAFGAGKSLKKRSFAVLVKGVDPGSEILMVPSPLRQWDASQEQKF
;
A
#
# COMPACT_ATOMS: atom_id res chain seq x y z
N MET A 1 -16.62 8.95 33.89
CA MET A 1 -16.43 8.77 32.43
C MET A 1 -15.25 7.85 32.23
N GLY A 2 -15.43 6.71 31.54
CA GLY A 2 -14.35 5.74 31.34
C GLY A 2 -13.50 6.10 30.11
N ILE A 3 -12.18 6.12 30.27
CA ILE A 3 -11.22 6.28 29.16
C ILE A 3 -11.31 5.02 28.30
N LYS A 4 -11.68 5.16 27.02
CA LYS A 4 -11.60 4.06 26.05
C LYS A 4 -10.21 4.00 25.45
N THR A 5 -9.60 2.82 25.46
CA THR A 5 -8.27 2.62 24.86
C THR A 5 -8.37 2.35 23.35
N TRP A 6 -7.31 2.61 22.59
CA TRP A 6 -7.25 2.27 21.16
C TRP A 6 -7.55 0.80 20.87
N ALA A 7 -7.18 -0.12 21.77
CA ALA A 7 -7.51 -1.53 21.63
C ALA A 7 -9.03 -1.76 21.62
N GLN A 8 -9.78 -1.04 22.45
CA GLN A 8 -11.24 -1.11 22.52
C GLN A 8 -11.91 -0.43 21.31
N VAL A 9 -11.36 0.69 20.85
CA VAL A 9 -11.85 1.39 19.64
C VAL A 9 -11.57 0.55 18.39
N ALA A 10 -10.38 -0.05 18.28
CA ALA A 10 -10.00 -0.94 17.19
C ALA A 10 -10.82 -2.23 17.18
N ALA A 11 -11.16 -2.79 18.35
CA ALA A 11 -12.02 -3.97 18.45
C ALA A 11 -13.42 -3.75 17.86
N VAL A 12 -13.98 -2.53 18.00
CA VAL A 12 -15.27 -2.15 17.39
C VAL A 12 -15.12 -1.87 15.89
N ALA A 13 -13.98 -1.30 15.48
CA ALA A 13 -13.64 -1.13 14.06
C ALA A 13 -13.32 -2.46 13.35
N ASN A 14 -13.16 -3.56 14.11
CA ASN A 14 -12.93 -4.92 13.60
C ASN A 14 -14.23 -5.61 13.12
N ARG A 15 -15.27 -4.85 12.77
CA ARG A 15 -16.24 -5.35 11.79
C ARG A 15 -15.47 -5.54 10.50
N GLU A 16 -15.36 -6.77 10.00
CA GLU A 16 -14.70 -7.12 8.73
C GLU A 16 -14.92 -6.02 7.68
N TYR A 17 -13.98 -5.08 7.59
CA TYR A 17 -14.05 -4.03 6.61
C TYR A 17 -13.59 -4.67 5.31
N LYS A 18 -14.55 -5.19 4.54
CA LYS A 18 -14.28 -5.79 3.24
C LYS A 18 -13.86 -4.69 2.28
N PHE A 19 -12.57 -4.43 2.22
CA PHE A 19 -12.00 -3.57 1.19
C PHE A 19 -12.49 -4.08 -0.18
N PRO A 20 -12.93 -3.17 -1.06
CA PRO A 20 -13.24 -3.54 -2.43
C PRO A 20 -12.02 -4.28 -3.01
N ALA A 21 -12.22 -5.52 -3.45
CA ALA A 21 -11.14 -6.38 -3.95
C ALA A 21 -10.37 -5.74 -5.12
N LYS A 22 -10.98 -4.79 -5.81
CA LYS A 22 -10.34 -3.98 -6.85
C LYS A 22 -9.22 -3.09 -6.31
N LEU A 23 -9.40 -2.52 -5.11
CA LEU A 23 -8.41 -1.64 -4.49
C LEU A 23 -7.22 -2.46 -3.98
N THR A 24 -7.43 -3.64 -3.40
CA THR A 24 -6.32 -4.46 -2.89
C THR A 24 -5.37 -4.96 -3.99
N ARG A 25 -5.81 -4.95 -5.25
CA ARG A 25 -5.02 -5.35 -6.43
C ARG A 25 -4.32 -4.21 -7.16
N GLN A 26 -4.43 -2.98 -6.65
CA GLN A 26 -3.93 -1.81 -7.37
C GLN A 26 -2.87 -1.10 -6.55
N LEU A 27 -1.72 -0.85 -7.17
CA LEU A 27 -0.65 -0.02 -6.63
C LEU A 27 -0.51 1.24 -7.47
N THR A 28 -0.12 2.33 -6.82
CA THR A 28 0.13 3.61 -7.48
C THR A 28 1.61 3.93 -7.36
N VAL A 29 2.27 4.14 -8.49
CA VAL A 29 3.66 4.59 -8.58
C VAL A 29 3.66 6.09 -8.78
N ASN A 30 4.44 6.79 -7.94
CA ASN A 30 4.68 8.21 -8.11
C ASN A 30 5.57 8.40 -9.34
N CYS A 31 5.01 9.08 -10.34
CA CYS A 31 5.70 9.47 -11.56
C CYS A 31 5.50 10.97 -11.88
N THR A 32 5.06 11.77 -10.91
CA THR A 32 4.83 13.21 -11.11
C THR A 32 6.14 13.95 -11.40
N ASP A 33 7.23 13.51 -10.80
CA ASP A 33 8.53 14.18 -10.84
C ASP A 33 9.43 13.67 -11.98
N THR A 34 8.86 13.26 -13.11
CA THR A 34 9.63 12.53 -14.15
C THR A 34 10.12 13.40 -15.30
N ALA A 35 11.41 13.22 -15.57
CA ALA A 35 12.06 13.41 -16.87
C ALA A 35 11.22 12.84 -18.04
N ASP A 36 11.42 13.36 -19.25
CA ASP A 36 10.57 13.12 -20.42
C ASP A 36 10.29 11.65 -20.77
N ASP A 37 11.14 10.72 -20.35
CA ASP A 37 11.02 9.29 -20.65
C ASP A 37 9.67 8.67 -20.25
N MET A 38 9.14 8.95 -19.06
CA MET A 38 7.86 8.36 -18.63
C MET A 38 6.63 9.04 -19.24
N LYS A 39 6.75 10.30 -19.65
CA LYS A 39 5.69 10.99 -20.39
C LYS A 39 5.48 10.32 -21.74
N ASN A 40 6.58 10.01 -22.43
CA ASN A 40 6.56 9.45 -23.78
C ASN A 40 6.34 7.93 -23.82
N ARG A 41 6.72 7.18 -22.77
CA ARG A 41 6.56 5.73 -22.73
C ARG A 41 5.09 5.31 -22.74
N SER A 42 4.67 4.40 -23.62
CA SER A 42 3.27 3.97 -23.70
C SER A 42 2.87 3.10 -22.50
N GLU A 43 1.56 2.98 -22.22
CA GLU A 43 1.06 2.10 -21.16
C GLU A 43 1.40 0.63 -21.43
N VAL A 44 1.47 0.24 -22.71
CA VAL A 44 1.83 -1.11 -23.16
C VAL A 44 3.29 -1.41 -22.85
N ASP A 45 4.18 -0.44 -23.08
CA ASP A 45 5.62 -0.60 -22.77
C ASP A 45 5.85 -0.72 -21.26
N ILE A 46 5.12 0.07 -20.46
CA ILE A 46 5.20 -0.03 -18.99
C ILE A 46 4.71 -1.40 -18.54
N LEU A 47 3.58 -1.87 -19.09
CA LEU A 47 3.04 -3.20 -18.78
C LEU A 47 4.04 -4.31 -19.10
N ALA A 48 4.67 -4.25 -20.28
CA ALA A 48 5.70 -5.19 -20.69
C ALA A 48 6.93 -5.13 -19.77
N ALA A 49 7.39 -3.92 -19.42
CA ALA A 49 8.52 -3.72 -18.52
C ALA A 49 8.26 -4.31 -17.12
N VAL A 50 7.07 -4.09 -16.55
CA VAL A 50 6.74 -4.66 -15.24
C VAL A 50 6.63 -6.19 -15.30
N ASN A 51 5.95 -6.73 -16.30
CA ASN A 51 5.81 -8.19 -16.47
C ASN A 51 7.11 -8.90 -16.87
N SER A 52 8.12 -8.17 -17.36
CA SER A 52 9.47 -8.72 -17.60
C SER A 52 10.20 -9.07 -16.31
N TRP A 53 9.75 -8.54 -15.17
CA TRP A 53 10.39 -8.76 -13.88
C TRP A 53 10.00 -10.12 -13.30
N LYS A 54 10.97 -11.02 -13.13
CA LYS A 54 10.73 -12.43 -12.76
C LYS A 54 9.94 -12.59 -11.44
N ALA A 55 10.11 -11.67 -10.49
CA ALA A 55 9.43 -11.66 -9.20
C ALA A 55 8.01 -11.05 -9.25
N ILE A 56 7.68 -10.32 -10.33
CA ILE A 56 6.36 -9.73 -10.53
C ILE A 56 5.72 -10.32 -11.78
N ARG A 57 4.75 -11.21 -11.55
CA ARG A 57 3.91 -11.78 -12.61
C ARG A 57 2.45 -11.49 -12.32
N GLY A 58 1.68 -11.34 -13.40
CA GLY A 58 0.24 -11.10 -13.30
C GLY A 58 -0.12 -9.63 -13.16
N VAL A 59 0.63 -8.70 -13.76
CA VAL A 59 0.08 -7.37 -14.03
C VAL A 59 -0.90 -7.50 -15.19
N ARG A 60 -2.16 -7.13 -14.94
CA ARG A 60 -3.25 -7.21 -15.90
C ARG A 60 -3.42 -5.91 -16.68
N ALA A 61 -3.17 -4.77 -16.03
CA ALA A 61 -3.34 -3.47 -16.64
C ALA A 61 -2.45 -2.41 -16.00
N VAL A 62 -2.09 -1.42 -16.79
CA VAL A 62 -1.43 -0.19 -16.36
C VAL A 62 -2.28 0.98 -16.83
N ARG A 63 -2.39 2.03 -16.02
CA ARG A 63 -3.11 3.26 -16.39
C ARG A 63 -2.36 4.50 -15.91
N LYS A 64 -2.11 5.45 -16.81
CA LYS A 64 -1.61 6.79 -16.47
C LYS A 64 -2.75 7.63 -15.90
N LEU A 65 -2.48 8.32 -14.81
CA LEU A 65 -3.39 9.26 -14.19
C LEU A 65 -3.13 10.68 -14.71
N PRO A 66 -4.14 11.57 -14.71
CA PRO A 66 -3.96 12.99 -15.06
C PRO A 66 -2.96 13.72 -14.17
N SER A 67 -2.70 13.21 -12.95
CA SER A 67 -1.67 13.72 -12.06
C SER A 67 -0.24 13.42 -12.54
N GLY A 68 -0.06 12.54 -13.52
CA GLY A 68 1.24 11.99 -13.93
C GLY A 68 1.63 10.71 -13.19
N ASP A 69 0.86 10.29 -12.17
CA ASP A 69 1.06 9.00 -11.49
C ASP A 69 0.67 7.81 -12.39
N VAL A 70 1.20 6.63 -12.10
CA VAL A 70 0.85 5.41 -12.82
C VAL A 70 0.21 4.39 -11.88
N ASN A 71 -0.96 3.90 -12.25
CA ASN A 71 -1.63 2.80 -11.58
C ASN A 71 -1.25 1.47 -12.24
N VAL A 72 -0.87 0.51 -11.41
CA VAL A 72 -0.58 -0.87 -11.82
C VAL A 72 -1.62 -1.77 -11.17
N VAL A 73 -2.32 -2.56 -11.99
CA VAL A 73 -3.38 -3.48 -11.54
C VAL A 73 -2.89 -4.91 -11.71
N PHE A 74 -2.89 -5.64 -10.61
CA PHE A 74 -2.49 -7.04 -10.55
C PHE A 74 -3.71 -7.97 -10.63
N GLU A 75 -3.49 -9.17 -11.13
CA GLU A 75 -4.49 -10.24 -11.22
C GLU A 75 -4.84 -10.78 -9.83
N GLU A 76 -3.81 -10.99 -9.00
CA GLU A 76 -3.92 -11.50 -7.63
C GLU A 76 -3.56 -10.44 -6.59
N ILE A 77 -4.11 -10.63 -5.38
CA ILE A 77 -3.79 -9.78 -4.23
C ILE A 77 -2.47 -10.27 -3.63
N LYS A 78 -1.35 -9.79 -4.20
CA LYS A 78 0.02 -10.03 -3.69
C LYS A 78 0.69 -8.72 -3.26
N TRP A 79 -0.10 -7.85 -2.63
CA TRP A 79 0.33 -6.51 -2.25
C TRP A 79 1.57 -6.53 -1.36
N GLU A 80 1.64 -7.49 -0.42
CA GLU A 80 2.76 -7.62 0.52
C GLU A 80 4.05 -7.90 -0.23
N THR A 81 4.04 -8.88 -1.15
CA THR A 81 5.21 -9.22 -1.96
C THR A 81 5.70 -8.02 -2.78
N TYR A 82 4.78 -7.28 -3.41
CA TYR A 82 5.13 -6.14 -4.27
C TYR A 82 5.47 -4.86 -3.51
N ASN A 83 5.08 -4.77 -2.23
CA ASN A 83 5.43 -3.65 -1.37
C ASN A 83 6.73 -3.89 -0.59
N SER A 84 7.06 -5.15 -0.30
CA SER A 84 8.32 -5.57 0.32
C SER A 84 9.50 -5.43 -0.63
N ASP A 85 9.39 -5.94 -1.86
CA ASP A 85 10.39 -5.74 -2.90
C ASP A 85 9.99 -4.58 -3.80
N LYS A 86 10.74 -3.47 -3.73
CA LYS A 86 10.51 -2.28 -4.56
C LYS A 86 11.48 -2.17 -5.74
N SER A 87 12.38 -3.15 -5.92
CA SER A 87 13.41 -3.12 -6.97
C SER A 87 12.80 -3.07 -8.39
N TRP A 88 11.63 -3.70 -8.56
CA TRP A 88 10.86 -3.68 -9.80
C TRP A 88 10.41 -2.27 -10.19
N VAL A 89 10.13 -1.39 -9.23
CA VAL A 89 9.68 -0.02 -9.49
C VAL A 89 10.80 0.75 -10.16
N THR A 90 12.01 0.65 -9.62
CA THR A 90 13.19 1.29 -10.20
C THR A 90 13.51 0.76 -11.60
N LYS A 91 13.32 -0.54 -11.84
CA LYS A 91 13.60 -1.13 -13.16
C LYS A 91 12.53 -0.82 -14.21
N ALA A 92 11.26 -0.86 -13.84
CA ALA A 92 10.17 -0.61 -14.78
C ALA A 92 9.92 0.89 -15.02
N PHE A 93 10.13 1.73 -14.01
CA PHE A 93 9.80 3.17 -14.05
C PHE A 93 11.02 4.10 -13.99
N GLY A 94 12.22 3.56 -13.74
CA GLY A 94 13.46 4.32 -13.63
C GLY A 94 13.80 4.75 -12.20
N ALA A 95 14.99 5.33 -12.03
CA ALA A 95 15.46 5.84 -10.75
C ALA A 95 14.60 7.00 -10.22
N GLY A 96 14.48 7.11 -8.89
CA GLY A 96 13.70 8.16 -8.23
C GLY A 96 12.19 7.92 -8.17
N LYS A 97 11.68 6.79 -8.70
CA LYS A 97 10.26 6.42 -8.63
C LYS A 97 9.97 5.59 -7.39
N SER A 98 8.82 5.86 -6.78
CA SER A 98 8.42 5.25 -5.51
C SER A 98 6.96 4.85 -5.51
N LEU A 99 6.62 3.86 -4.67
CA LEU A 99 5.23 3.49 -4.44
C LEU A 99 4.57 4.51 -3.52
N LYS A 100 3.40 5.00 -3.95
CA LYS A 100 2.56 5.88 -3.14
C LYS A 100 1.85 5.03 -2.09
N LYS A 101 2.08 5.35 -0.82
CA LYS A 101 1.29 4.75 0.28
C LYS A 101 -0.15 5.23 0.14
N ARG A 102 -1.09 4.30 0.17
CA ARG A 102 -2.52 4.65 0.25
C ARG A 102 -2.86 5.03 1.68
N SER A 103 -3.49 6.18 1.81
CA SER A 103 -4.17 6.61 3.02
C SER A 103 -5.68 6.51 2.79
N PHE A 104 -6.41 6.04 3.80
CA PHE A 104 -7.86 5.98 3.79
C PHE A 104 -8.37 6.87 4.93
N ALA A 105 -9.32 7.74 4.64
CA ALA A 105 -10.03 8.45 5.69
C ALA A 105 -10.96 7.46 6.39
N VAL A 106 -10.73 7.23 7.68
CA VAL A 106 -11.63 6.42 8.51
C VAL A 106 -12.56 7.38 9.23
N LEU A 107 -13.85 7.34 8.87
CA LEU A 107 -14.87 8.08 9.60
C LEU A 107 -15.25 7.27 10.86
N VAL A 108 -14.90 7.79 12.03
CA VAL A 108 -15.29 7.19 13.31
C VAL A 108 -16.48 7.96 13.86
N LYS A 109 -17.63 7.29 13.99
CA LYS A 109 -18.85 7.88 14.58
C LYS A 109 -18.87 7.61 16.09
N GLY A 110 -19.11 8.65 16.89
CA GLY A 110 -19.26 8.54 18.36
C GLY A 110 -17.97 8.79 19.16
N VAL A 111 -17.02 9.54 18.61
CA VAL A 111 -15.92 10.13 19.38
C VAL A 111 -16.37 11.53 19.81
N ASP A 112 -16.36 11.80 21.12
CA ASP A 112 -16.77 13.10 21.64
C ASP A 112 -15.80 14.20 21.16
N PRO A 113 -16.29 15.38 20.74
CA PRO A 113 -15.50 16.45 20.13
C PRO A 113 -14.47 17.13 21.07
N GLY A 114 -14.25 16.61 22.28
CA GLY A 114 -13.20 17.05 23.22
C GLY A 114 -12.23 15.94 23.64
N SER A 115 -12.28 14.76 23.00
CA SER A 115 -11.36 13.66 23.29
C SER A 115 -10.00 13.96 22.66
N GLU A 116 -8.94 14.14 23.46
CA GLU A 116 -7.58 14.20 22.93
C GLU A 116 -7.18 12.80 22.45
N ILE A 117 -7.06 12.63 21.13
CA ILE A 117 -6.64 11.38 20.52
C ILE A 117 -5.12 11.32 20.57
N LEU A 118 -4.59 10.81 21.68
CA LEU A 118 -3.16 10.51 21.79
C LEU A 118 -2.81 9.37 20.80
N MET A 119 -1.96 9.69 19.82
CA MET A 119 -1.23 8.68 19.04
C MET A 119 -0.26 7.98 19.98
N VAL A 120 -0.73 6.94 20.67
CA VAL A 120 0.19 6.00 21.31
C VAL A 120 0.73 5.14 20.17
N PRO A 121 2.05 5.16 19.88
CA PRO A 121 2.62 4.24 18.90
C PRO A 121 2.22 2.83 19.33
N SER A 122 1.52 2.13 18.44
CA SER A 122 1.15 0.73 18.66
C SER A 122 2.43 0.01 19.07
N PRO A 123 2.46 -0.72 20.21
CA PRO A 123 3.65 -1.45 20.58
C PRO A 123 3.90 -2.39 19.40
N LEU A 124 5.01 -2.14 18.68
CA LEU A 124 5.59 -3.12 17.78
C LEU A 124 5.54 -4.41 18.58
N ARG A 125 4.81 -5.40 18.05
CA ARG A 125 4.69 -6.74 18.62
C ARG A 125 6.13 -7.16 18.95
N GLN A 126 6.54 -7.02 20.21
CA GLN A 126 7.88 -7.38 20.63
C GLN A 126 7.94 -8.87 20.38
N TRP A 127 8.77 -9.24 19.41
CA TRP A 127 9.08 -10.62 19.14
C TRP A 127 9.76 -11.15 20.40
N ASP A 128 9.04 -11.99 21.13
CA ASP A 128 9.51 -12.58 22.38
C ASP A 128 10.48 -13.71 22.00
N ALA A 129 11.78 -13.42 22.07
CA ALA A 129 12.86 -14.35 21.71
C ALA A 129 12.95 -15.58 22.66
N SER A 130 12.03 -15.69 23.63
CA SER A 130 11.97 -16.78 24.59
C SER A 130 11.33 -18.08 24.05
N GLN A 131 10.89 -18.11 22.79
CA GLN A 131 10.29 -19.31 22.16
C GLN A 131 11.27 -20.17 21.34
N GLU A 132 12.56 -19.82 21.25
CA GLU A 132 13.57 -20.57 20.46
C GLU A 132 14.40 -21.60 21.26
N GLN A 133 13.92 -22.08 22.41
CA GLN A 133 14.57 -23.19 23.12
C GLN A 133 13.61 -24.34 23.42
N LYS A 134 13.06 -24.96 22.38
CA LYS A 134 12.62 -26.37 22.41
C LYS A 134 12.75 -27.00 21.02
N PHE A 135 13.97 -27.32 20.62
CA PHE A 135 14.30 -28.46 19.75
C PHE A 135 15.67 -28.99 20.15
#